data_AF-A0A659RY80-F1
#
_entry.id   AF-A0A659RY80-F1
#
_cell.length_a   1.000
_cell.length_b   1.000
_cell.length_c   1.000
_cell.angle_alpha   90.00
_cell.angle_beta   90.00
_cell.angle_gamma   90.00
#
_symmetry.space_group_name_H-M   'P 1'
#
loop_
_entity.id
_entity.type
_entity.pdbx_description
1 polymer ?
#
loop_
_entity_poly.entity_id
_entity_poly.type
_entity_poly.pdbx_seq_one_letter_code
_entity_poly.pdbx_strand_id
1 'polypeptide(L)' 'MIVFLRVDHRLLHGQDAFSWTQYVGADCILIANDSVPNDDLRKTTIKMAKPPAVKRGIKHSAASLAARKRGGTD' A
#
# COMPACT_ATOMS: atom_id res chain seq x y z
N MET A 1 11.55 -5.17 5.34
CA MET A 1 11.97 -4.04 6.21
C MET A 1 11.06 -2.85 5.90
N ILE A 2 10.66 -2.02 6.87
CA ILE A 2 9.94 -0.77 6.57
C ILE A 2 10.99 0.29 6.29
N VAL A 3 11.02 0.81 5.07
CA VAL A 3 11.96 1.87 4.65
C VAL A 3 11.31 3.27 4.69
N PHE A 4 9.98 3.33 4.66
CA PHE A 4 9.23 4.58 4.62
C PHE A 4 7.81 4.40 5.20
N LEU A 5 7.28 5.45 5.83
CA LEU A 5 5.91 5.52 6.33
C LEU A 5 5.31 6.87 5.93
N ARG A 6 4.12 6.84 5.33
CA ARG A 6 3.37 8.04 4.92
C ARG A 6 1.93 7.93 5.40
N VAL A 7 1.41 9.04 5.91
CA VAL A 7 -0.02 9.22 6.21
C VAL A 7 -0.61 10.13 5.14
N ASP A 8 -1.57 9.63 4.38
CA ASP A 8 -2.31 10.39 3.37
C ASP A 8 -3.75 9.87 3.28
N HIS A 9 -4.74 10.76 3.38
CA HIS A 9 -6.16 10.41 3.31
C HIS A 9 -6.59 9.86 1.93
N ARG A 10 -5.85 10.20 0.87
CA ARG A 10 -6.06 9.72 -0.50
C ARG A 10 -5.38 8.38 -0.77
N LEU A 11 -4.52 7.92 0.14
CA LEU A 11 -3.78 6.66 0.04
C LEU A 11 -2.86 6.64 -1.20
N LEU A 12 -3.04 5.67 -2.09
CA LEU A 12 -2.26 5.54 -3.32
C LEU A 12 -2.99 6.23 -4.46
N HIS A 13 -2.43 7.34 -4.96
CA HIS A 13 -3.03 8.15 -6.01
C HIS A 13 -1.96 8.81 -6.88
N GLY A 14 -2.33 9.09 -8.13
CA GLY A 14 -1.52 9.86 -9.07
C GLY A 14 -0.09 9.34 -9.26
N GLN A 15 0.82 10.26 -9.60
CA GLN A 15 2.25 9.97 -9.79
C GLN A 15 3.06 10.03 -8.49
N ASP A 16 2.47 10.52 -7.40
CA ASP A 16 3.08 10.53 -6.07
C ASP A 16 3.50 9.12 -5.66
N ALA A 17 2.61 8.15 -5.86
CA ALA A 17 2.87 6.73 -5.62
C ALA A 17 4.15 6.26 -6.31
N PHE A 18 4.35 6.69 -7.55
CA PHE A 18 5.51 6.34 -8.37
C PHE A 18 6.79 6.98 -7.83
N SER A 19 6.74 8.30 -7.61
CA SER A 19 7.88 9.10 -7.19
C SER A 19 8.45 8.62 -5.86
N TRP A 20 7.58 8.39 -4.86
CA TRP A 20 8.03 7.91 -3.55
C TRP A 20 8.58 6.49 -3.60
N THR A 21 7.91 5.60 -4.33
CA THR A 21 8.33 4.19 -4.42
C THR A 21 9.71 4.06 -5.06
N GLN A 22 9.99 4.84 -6.11
CA GLN A 22 11.30 4.89 -6.75
C GLN A 22 12.36 5.55 -5.85
N TYR A 23 12.02 6.69 -5.23
CA TYR A 23 12.96 7.44 -4.38
C TYR A 23 13.47 6.61 -3.19
N VAL A 24 12.59 5.85 -2.54
CA VAL A 24 12.97 5.02 -1.37
C VAL A 24 13.38 3.59 -1.75
N GLY A 25 13.28 3.23 -3.02
CA GLY A 25 13.58 1.87 -3.51
C GLY A 25 12.66 0.79 -2.92
N ALA A 26 11.37 1.10 -2.71
CA ALA A 26 10.43 0.13 -2.15
C ALA A 26 9.97 -0.90 -3.20
N ASP A 27 10.05 -2.18 -2.83
CA ASP A 27 9.56 -3.32 -3.63
C ASP A 27 8.12 -3.73 -3.27
N CYS A 28 7.58 -3.17 -2.20
CA CYS A 28 6.24 -3.46 -1.70
C CYS A 28 5.58 -2.23 -1.07
N ILE A 29 4.28 -2.10 -1.28
CA ILE A 29 3.42 -1.09 -0.65
C ILE A 29 2.35 -1.79 0.18
N LEU A 30 2.31 -1.49 1.48
CA LEU A 30 1.25 -1.95 2.39
C LEU A 30 0.36 -0.78 2.78
N ILE A 31 -0.94 -0.89 2.47
CA ILE A 31 -1.96 0.10 2.84
C ILE A 31 -2.74 -0.46 4.03
N ALA A 32 -2.49 0.13 5.21
CA ALA A 32 -3.20 -0.18 6.44
C ALA A 32 -4.43 0.74 6.56
N ASN A 33 -5.59 0.24 6.13
CA ASN A 33 -6.84 0.99 6.16
C ASN A 33 -8.03 0.04 6.30
N ASP A 34 -8.96 0.36 7.21
CA ASP A 34 -10.08 -0.51 7.55
C ASP A 34 -11.30 -0.33 6.63
N SER A 35 -11.43 0.81 5.95
CA SER A 35 -12.57 1.08 5.07
C SER A 35 -12.35 0.57 3.64
N VAL A 36 -11.14 0.68 3.11
CA VAL A 36 -10.83 0.27 1.73
C VAL A 36 -11.12 -1.20 1.43
N PRO A 37 -10.82 -2.18 2.30
CA PRO A 37 -11.15 -3.59 2.06
C PRO A 37 -12.63 -3.84 1.72
N ASN A 38 -13.52 -2.97 2.19
CA ASN A 38 -14.96 -3.07 2.01
C ASN A 38 -15.50 -2.20 0.86
N ASP A 39 -14.63 -1.50 0.13
CA ASP A 39 -14.98 -0.58 -0.97
C ASP A 39 -14.31 -1.02 -2.29
N ASP A 40 -15.09 -1.63 -3.18
CA ASP A 40 -14.60 -2.18 -4.45
C ASP A 40 -14.09 -1.13 -5.42
N LEU A 41 -14.72 0.05 -5.45
CA LEU A 41 -14.29 1.16 -6.30
C LEU A 41 -12.93 1.66 -5.83
N ARG A 42 -12.76 1.94 -4.54
CA ARG A 42 -11.47 2.38 -3.98
C ARG A 42 -10.39 1.32 -4.13
N LYS A 43 -10.70 0.03 -3.92
CA LYS A 43 -9.75 -1.07 -4.17
C LYS A 43 -9.24 -1.04 -5.60
N THR A 44 -10.13 -0.80 -6.57
CA THR A 44 -9.81 -0.76 -8.00
C THR A 44 -8.97 0.47 -8.35
N THR A 45 -9.33 1.66 -7.88
CA THR A 45 -8.54 2.88 -8.07
C THR A 45 -7.11 2.74 -7.54
N ILE A 46 -6.96 2.18 -6.33
CA ILE A 46 -5.64 1.93 -5.73
C ILE A 46 -4.86 0.87 -6.51
N LYS A 47 -5.53 -0.14 -7.10
CA LYS A 47 -4.85 -1.12 -7.96
C LYS A 47 -4.26 -0.45 -9.20
N MET A 48 -4.99 0.48 -9.82
CA MET A 48 -4.53 1.22 -11.00
C MET A 48 -3.39 2.20 -10.68
N ALA A 49 -3.37 2.79 -9.48
CA ALA A 49 -2.30 3.69 -9.04
C ALA A 49 -0.99 2.97 -8.67
N LYS A 50 -0.94 1.64 -8.70
CA LYS A 50 0.23 0.85 -8.29
C LYS A 50 1.34 0.94 -9.35
N PRO A 51 2.59 1.29 -8.97
CA PRO A 51 3.72 1.20 -9.88
C PRO A 51 3.93 -0.23 -10.42
N PRO A 52 4.39 -0.40 -11.68
CA PRO A 52 4.82 -1.67 -12.24
C PRO A 52 5.86 -2.36 -11.36
N ALA A 53 5.89 -3.69 -11.39
CA ALA A 53 6.86 -4.53 -10.65
C ALA A 53 6.89 -4.39 -9.11
N VAL A 54 6.02 -3.58 -8.49
CA VAL A 54 5.95 -3.41 -7.02
C VAL A 54 4.82 -4.24 -6.45
N LYS A 55 5.05 -4.99 -5.36
CA LYS A 55 3.99 -5.74 -4.67
C LYS A 55 3.06 -4.80 -3.91
N ARG A 56 1.79 -5.18 -3.73
CA ARG A 56 0.85 -4.33 -2.97
C ARG A 56 -0.18 -5.14 -2.19
N GLY A 57 -0.26 -4.87 -0.89
CA GLY A 57 -1.32 -5.36 0.01
C GLY A 57 -2.20 -4.23 0.54
N ILE A 58 -3.51 -4.46 0.60
CA ILE A 58 -4.45 -3.62 1.37
C ILE A 58 -5.00 -4.50 2.49
N LYS A 59 -4.82 -4.08 3.73
CA LYS A 59 -5.30 -4.83 4.90
C LYS A 59 -5.85 -3.86 5.95
N HIS A 60 -6.70 -4.38 6.82
CA HIS A 60 -7.09 -3.69 8.04
C HIS A 60 -5.85 -3.34 8.88
N SER A 61 -5.94 -2.31 9.71
CA SER A 61 -4.84 -1.77 10.51
C SER A 61 -4.22 -2.84 11.42
N ALA A 62 -5.06 -3.60 12.12
CA ALA A 62 -4.64 -4.72 12.95
C ALA A 62 -4.01 -5.87 12.14
N ALA A 63 -4.60 -6.20 10.98
CA ALA A 63 -4.09 -7.25 10.10
C ALA A 63 -2.74 -6.88 9.47
N SER A 64 -2.50 -5.60 9.21
CA SER A 64 -1.24 -5.07 8.70
C SER A 64 -0.08 -5.27 9.69
N LEU A 65 -0.36 -5.09 10.99
CA LEU A 65 0.62 -5.37 12.06
C LEU A 65 1.00 -6.86 12.08
N ALA A 66 0.02 -7.75 11.91
CA ALA A 66 0.26 -9.19 11.86
C ALA A 66 1.05 -9.61 10.61
N ALA A 67 0.69 -9.06 9.44
CA ALA A 67 1.37 -9.34 8.16
C ALA A 67 2.86 -8.96 8.23
N ARG A 68 3.18 -7.81 8.83
CA ARG A 68 4.56 -7.38 9.05
C ARG A 68 5.39 -8.43 9.81
N LYS A 69 4.83 -9.03 10.85
CA LYS A 69 5.54 -10.00 11.70
C LYS A 69 5.83 -11.33 10.99
N ARG A 70 5.03 -11.67 9.97
CA ARG A 70 5.15 -12.94 9.24
C ARG A 70 5.98 -12.83 7.95
N GLY A 71 6.44 -11.63 7.58
CA GLY A 71 7.18 -11.40 6.33
C GLY A 71 6.34 -11.56 5.06
N GLY A 72 5.03 -11.80 5.17
CA GLY A 72 4.12 -12.01 4.05
C GLY A 72 3.31 -10.75 3.75
N THR A 73 3.49 -10.21 2.55
CA THR A 73 2.69 -9.08 2.03
C THR A 73 1.62 -9.51 1.02
N ASP A 74 1.48 -10.82 0.79
CA ASP A 74 0.49 -11.39 -0.11
C ASP A 74 -0.92 -11.42 0.53
#